data_AF-A0AB36Z9E0-F1
#
_entry.id   AF-A0AB36Z9E0-F1
#
_cell.length_a   1.000
_cell.length_b   1.000
_cell.length_c   1.000
_cell.angle_alpha   90.00
_cell.angle_beta   90.00
_cell.angle_gamma   90.00
#
_symmetry.space_group_name_H-M   'P 1'
#
loop_
_entity.id
_entity.type
_entity.pdbx_description
1 polymer ?
#
loop_
_entity_poly.entity_id
_entity_poly.type
_entity_poly.pdbx_seq_one_letter_code
_entity_poly.pdbx_strand_id
1 'polypeptide(L)'
;MLEFDHGTRTVRLVATGDAQELTVRLLELFGATPALAAENPQKPLSSSEEAPTGLAPASESPEAAQQTARAAVSYYNALVGGEELAAGQRIVSGTNGYSFRMQTDGNAVVYDPQGRPTFATNTQGRGDHLVMQTDGNMVVYSAKGGPVWSTNTINEAGASVIMQPDGNLVVYRENGSPAWASSVRRVIAEPVTDTLFTEQTLRPVHQLTSADGRFSAVMQNDGNFVGYGPQGAVWGTGTGGSGNRITMQKDGNAVIYGSDGSVKWFSGTRGKDLRLGINNAGSLIIVNPSDDVIWTSQAAFPSTTLYAANSLEAGSFLRSANGVYRAVMQADGNFVVYGKNGPIWASKTTRAGGFFAIDTSGQIAVGTETTSGWSVVPPAASVGPYKLVMQDDGNLVEYDSRRAVWASRG
;
A
#
# COMPACT_ATOMS: atom_id res chain seq x y z
N MET A 1 -10.53 -20.93 -22.82
CA MET A 1 -9.62 -22.08 -22.96
C MET A 1 -8.20 -21.60 -22.62
N LEU A 2 -7.43 -22.38 -21.87
CA LEU A 2 -6.05 -22.07 -21.53
C LEU A 2 -5.13 -22.78 -22.52
N GLU A 3 -4.32 -22.02 -23.24
CA GLU A 3 -3.28 -22.58 -24.11
C GLU A 3 -1.89 -22.27 -23.54
N PHE A 4 -1.03 -23.29 -23.59
CA PHE A 4 0.32 -23.25 -23.06
C PHE A 4 1.31 -23.27 -24.22
N ASP A 5 2.11 -22.20 -24.33
CA ASP A 5 3.24 -22.18 -25.24
C ASP A 5 4.52 -22.52 -24.45
N HIS A 6 5.01 -23.74 -24.69
CA HIS A 6 6.19 -24.27 -24.01
C HIS A 6 7.51 -23.63 -24.46
N GLY A 7 7.52 -22.91 -25.58
CA GLY A 7 8.71 -22.21 -26.09
C GLY A 7 8.94 -20.86 -25.41
N THR A 8 7.87 -20.12 -25.13
CA THR A 8 7.94 -18.77 -24.53
C THR A 8 7.62 -18.76 -23.03
N ARG A 9 7.19 -19.90 -22.46
CA ARG A 9 6.72 -20.01 -21.07
C ARG A 9 5.63 -18.99 -20.74
N THR A 10 4.77 -18.67 -21.70
CA THR A 10 3.61 -17.81 -21.48
C THR A 10 2.33 -18.63 -21.49
N VAL A 11 1.40 -18.27 -20.59
CA VAL A 11 0.04 -18.83 -20.56
C VAL A 11 -0.88 -17.76 -21.13
N ARG A 12 -1.61 -18.08 -22.19
CA ARG A 12 -2.60 -17.16 -22.76
C ARG A 12 -4.01 -17.69 -22.49
N LEU A 13 -4.86 -16.81 -21.97
CA LEU A 13 -6.30 -17.03 -21.96
C LEU A 13 -6.84 -16.74 -23.36
N VAL A 14 -7.37 -17.77 -24.02
CA VAL A 14 -8.14 -17.61 -25.26
C VAL A 14 -9.61 -17.70 -24.88
N ALA A 15 -10.31 -16.57 -24.94
CA ALA A 15 -11.74 -16.52 -24.72
C ALA A 15 -12.48 -16.92 -26.01
N THR A 16 -13.38 -17.89 -25.93
CA THR A 16 -14.30 -18.26 -27.01
C THR A 16 -15.70 -17.85 -26.59
N GLY A 17 -16.17 -16.69 -27.04
CA GLY A 17 -17.47 -16.12 -26.67
C GLY A 17 -17.52 -14.59 -26.83
N ASP A 18 -18.72 -14.04 -26.82
CA ASP A 18 -18.98 -12.62 -27.12
C ASP A 18 -18.39 -11.69 -26.05
N ALA A 19 -17.73 -10.62 -26.48
CA ALA A 19 -16.82 -9.82 -25.66
C ALA A 19 -17.52 -9.10 -24.48
N GLN A 20 -18.83 -8.85 -24.57
CA GLN A 20 -19.60 -8.17 -23.52
C GLN A 20 -19.97 -9.09 -22.35
N GLU A 21 -20.09 -10.40 -22.56
CA GLU A 21 -20.45 -11.34 -21.49
C GLU A 21 -19.25 -11.68 -20.59
N LEU A 22 -18.02 -11.51 -21.12
CA LEU A 22 -16.76 -11.70 -20.41
C LEU A 22 -16.39 -10.53 -19.49
N THR A 23 -16.77 -9.30 -19.83
CA THR A 23 -16.50 -8.12 -18.99
C THR A 23 -17.26 -8.20 -17.66
N VAL A 24 -18.51 -8.67 -17.68
CA VAL A 24 -19.33 -8.77 -16.46
C VAL A 24 -18.81 -9.87 -15.51
N ARG A 25 -18.34 -11.01 -16.03
CA ARG A 25 -17.80 -12.12 -15.23
C ARG A 25 -16.42 -11.82 -14.64
N LEU A 26 -15.63 -10.92 -15.25
CA LEU A 26 -14.32 -10.50 -14.73
C LEU A 26 -14.44 -9.42 -13.63
N LEU A 27 -15.49 -8.58 -13.67
CA LEU A 27 -15.76 -7.56 -12.64
C LEU A 27 -16.09 -8.17 -11.27
N GLU A 28 -16.67 -9.37 -11.23
CA GLU A 28 -17.00 -10.06 -9.97
C GLU A 28 -15.80 -10.73 -9.28
N LEU A 29 -14.69 -10.99 -10.01
CA LEU A 29 -13.61 -11.84 -9.52
C LEU A 29 -12.33 -11.09 -9.09
N PHE A 30 -12.10 -9.84 -9.55
CA PHE A 30 -10.83 -9.14 -9.26
C PHE A 30 -10.93 -7.70 -8.72
N GLY A 31 -12.11 -7.12 -8.56
CA GLY A 31 -12.35 -5.99 -7.64
C GLY A 31 -11.54 -4.69 -7.77
N ALA A 32 -10.56 -4.55 -8.67
CA ALA A 32 -9.85 -3.30 -8.96
C ALA A 32 -8.98 -3.47 -10.22
N THR A 33 -9.15 -2.59 -11.20
CA THR A 33 -8.12 -2.35 -12.23
C THR A 33 -7.32 -1.08 -11.89
N PRO A 34 -6.02 -0.99 -12.28
CA PRO A 34 -5.14 0.16 -12.01
C PRO A 34 -5.54 1.48 -12.68
N ALA A 35 -6.69 1.53 -13.37
CA ALA A 35 -7.14 2.71 -14.12
C ALA A 35 -7.81 3.80 -13.26
N LEU A 36 -8.01 3.56 -11.95
CA LEU A 36 -8.70 4.49 -11.05
C LEU A 36 -7.78 5.48 -10.29
N ALA A 37 -6.45 5.39 -10.45
CA ALA A 37 -5.50 6.24 -9.71
C ALA A 37 -5.16 7.58 -10.40
N ALA A 38 -5.56 7.80 -11.66
CA ALA A 38 -5.16 8.98 -12.43
C ALA A 38 -6.08 10.22 -12.27
N GLU A 39 -7.18 10.12 -11.52
CA GLU A 39 -8.24 11.15 -11.49
C GLU A 39 -8.43 11.85 -10.12
N ASN A 40 -7.43 11.89 -9.24
CA ASN A 40 -7.51 12.62 -7.97
C ASN A 40 -6.75 13.97 -7.97
N PRO A 41 -7.17 15.01 -8.72
CA PRO A 41 -6.66 16.35 -8.50
C PRO A 41 -7.34 16.91 -7.24
N GLN A 42 -6.67 16.81 -6.08
CA GLN A 42 -7.10 17.47 -4.86
C GLN A 42 -7.09 18.99 -5.06
N LYS A 43 -8.22 19.57 -5.47
CA LYS A 43 -8.47 21.01 -5.39
C LYS A 43 -9.55 21.26 -4.32
N PRO A 44 -9.18 21.75 -3.13
CA PRO A 44 -10.11 21.95 -2.01
C PRO A 44 -11.16 23.02 -2.32
N LEU A 45 -12.26 23.02 -1.56
CA LEU A 45 -13.31 24.06 -1.62
C LEU A 45 -12.80 25.43 -1.13
N SER A 46 -11.61 25.51 -0.53
CA SER A 46 -11.06 26.75 0.01
C SER A 46 -9.67 27.08 -0.53
N SER A 47 -9.62 28.01 -1.48
CA SER A 47 -8.51 28.95 -1.64
C SER A 47 -9.09 30.29 -2.07
N SER A 48 -9.22 31.21 -1.11
CA SER A 48 -9.34 32.64 -1.37
C SER A 48 -8.08 33.10 -2.10
N GLU A 49 -8.17 33.39 -3.41
CA GLU A 49 -7.18 34.20 -4.09
C GLU A 49 -7.56 35.69 -3.97
N GLU A 50 -6.56 36.44 -3.52
CA GLU A 50 -6.53 37.86 -3.25
C GLU A 50 -6.81 38.70 -4.51
N ALA A 51 -7.43 39.86 -4.31
CA ALA A 51 -7.89 40.76 -5.36
C ALA A 51 -6.74 41.33 -6.22
N PRO A 52 -6.97 41.60 -7.53
CA PRO A 52 -6.01 42.36 -8.34
C PRO A 52 -5.99 43.83 -7.89
N THR A 53 -4.87 44.29 -7.34
CA THR A 53 -4.57 45.71 -7.19
C THR A 53 -4.29 46.33 -8.56
N GLY A 54 -5.16 47.24 -9.00
CA GLY A 54 -4.91 48.10 -10.16
C GLY A 54 -6.09 49.02 -10.44
N LEU A 55 -5.93 50.29 -10.08
CA LEU A 55 -6.91 51.38 -10.18
C LEU A 55 -7.44 51.61 -11.62
N ALA A 56 -8.73 51.95 -11.71
CA ALA A 56 -9.49 52.32 -12.92
C ALA A 56 -9.11 53.72 -13.48
N PRO A 57 -9.67 54.23 -14.62
CA PRO A 57 -11.10 54.60 -14.66
C PRO A 57 -11.88 54.44 -15.99
N ALA A 58 -13.20 54.30 -15.80
CA ALA A 58 -14.34 54.86 -16.53
C ALA A 58 -14.50 54.68 -18.06
N SER A 59 -15.55 53.96 -18.46
CA SER A 59 -16.83 54.52 -18.97
C SER A 59 -17.65 53.42 -19.67
N GLU A 60 -18.89 53.14 -19.19
CA GLU A 60 -20.13 52.98 -19.98
C GLU A 60 -21.27 52.30 -19.17
N SER A 61 -22.36 53.08 -19.04
CA SER A 61 -23.79 52.80 -18.82
C SER A 61 -24.32 51.77 -17.77
N PRO A 62 -25.35 52.11 -16.95
CA PRO A 62 -25.92 51.24 -15.90
C PRO A 62 -26.83 50.10 -16.39
N GLU A 63 -27.11 50.01 -17.68
CA GLU A 63 -28.18 49.14 -18.22
C GLU A 63 -27.67 47.74 -18.64
N ALA A 64 -26.34 47.56 -18.77
CA ALA A 64 -25.71 46.24 -18.94
C ALA A 64 -25.46 45.52 -17.59
N ALA A 65 -25.72 46.18 -16.46
CA ALA A 65 -25.41 45.67 -15.12
C ALA A 65 -26.45 44.68 -14.56
N GLN A 66 -27.59 44.47 -15.24
CA GLN A 66 -28.60 43.48 -14.83
C GLN A 66 -28.45 42.12 -15.53
N GLN A 67 -27.49 41.97 -16.45
CA GLN A 67 -27.26 40.71 -17.17
C GLN A 67 -25.90 40.06 -16.87
N THR A 68 -25.20 40.52 -15.82
CA THR A 68 -23.90 39.98 -15.36
C THR A 68 -23.92 39.39 -13.94
N ALA A 69 -25.09 39.17 -13.33
CA ALA A 69 -25.18 38.52 -12.02
C ALA A 69 -25.87 37.15 -12.07
N ARG A 70 -25.30 36.21 -12.84
CA ARG A 70 -25.41 34.78 -12.50
C ARG A 70 -24.00 34.21 -12.37
N ALA A 71 -23.29 34.67 -11.34
CA ALA A 71 -22.18 33.93 -10.76
C ALA A 71 -22.73 32.62 -10.18
N ALA A 72 -22.97 31.64 -11.05
CA ALA A 72 -23.30 30.29 -10.63
C ALA A 72 -22.00 29.58 -10.26
N VAL A 73 -21.66 29.72 -8.98
CA VAL A 73 -20.89 28.83 -8.10
C VAL A 73 -20.21 27.65 -8.83
N SER A 74 -18.88 27.64 -8.85
CA SER A 74 -18.08 26.47 -9.23
C SER A 74 -18.39 25.32 -8.27
N TYR A 75 -19.09 24.30 -8.74
CA TYR A 75 -19.33 23.10 -7.94
C TYR A 75 -18.13 22.17 -8.11
N TYR A 76 -17.31 22.05 -7.08
CA TYR A 76 -16.22 21.09 -7.03
C TYR A 76 -16.79 19.67 -6.93
N ASN A 77 -16.08 18.70 -7.48
CA ASN A 77 -16.51 17.30 -7.52
C ASN A 77 -16.12 16.51 -6.25
N ALA A 78 -15.57 17.18 -5.23
CA ALA A 78 -14.98 16.52 -4.08
C ALA A 78 -15.21 17.27 -2.77
N LEU A 79 -15.13 16.54 -1.65
CA LEU A 79 -14.89 17.08 -0.31
C LEU A 79 -13.62 16.44 0.25
N VAL A 80 -12.75 17.25 0.85
CA VAL A 80 -11.58 16.77 1.60
C VAL A 80 -11.83 16.78 3.11
N GLY A 81 -10.96 16.14 3.88
CA GLY A 81 -11.06 16.09 5.34
C GLY A 81 -11.22 17.47 5.99
N GLY A 82 -12.28 17.63 6.78
CA GLY A 82 -12.69 18.88 7.45
C GLY A 82 -13.78 19.66 6.72
N GLU A 83 -14.10 19.32 5.46
CA GLU A 83 -15.16 19.99 4.69
C GLU A 83 -16.54 19.37 4.93
N GLU A 84 -17.59 20.18 4.75
CA GLU A 84 -18.97 19.79 4.97
C GLU A 84 -19.91 20.19 3.84
N LEU A 85 -21.03 19.48 3.74
CA LEU A 85 -22.23 19.88 3.00
C LEU A 85 -23.36 20.12 3.98
N ALA A 86 -23.75 21.39 4.13
CA ALA A 86 -24.98 21.78 4.77
C ALA A 86 -26.21 21.39 3.91
N ALA A 87 -27.37 21.34 4.54
CA ALA A 87 -28.66 21.15 3.89
C ALA A 87 -28.81 22.03 2.61
N GLY A 88 -29.10 21.38 1.48
CA GLY A 88 -29.26 21.98 0.16
C GLY A 88 -27.99 22.02 -0.70
N GLN A 89 -26.80 21.92 -0.09
CA GLN A 89 -25.51 21.95 -0.79
C GLN A 89 -25.21 20.62 -1.48
N ARG A 90 -24.34 20.68 -2.50
CA ARG A 90 -23.97 19.52 -3.33
C ARG A 90 -22.57 19.65 -3.92
N ILE A 91 -21.99 18.51 -4.28
CA ILE A 91 -20.86 18.38 -5.21
C ILE A 91 -21.35 17.77 -6.53
N VAL A 92 -20.65 18.00 -7.65
CA VAL A 92 -21.09 17.52 -8.99
C VAL A 92 -19.95 16.90 -9.78
N SER A 93 -20.26 15.90 -10.62
CA SER A 93 -19.28 15.23 -11.50
C SER A 93 -18.97 16.06 -12.76
N GLY A 94 -18.39 17.26 -12.61
CA GLY A 94 -18.00 18.11 -13.74
C GLY A 94 -19.07 18.21 -14.84
N THR A 95 -18.69 17.94 -16.10
CA THR A 95 -19.57 18.05 -17.29
C THR A 95 -20.65 16.96 -17.38
N ASN A 96 -20.51 15.85 -16.64
CA ASN A 96 -21.38 14.67 -16.83
C ASN A 96 -22.69 14.75 -16.05
N GLY A 97 -22.87 15.74 -15.17
CA GLY A 97 -24.16 16.08 -14.59
C GLY A 97 -24.64 15.24 -13.39
N TYR A 98 -23.86 14.25 -12.93
CA TYR A 98 -24.16 13.59 -11.66
C TYR A 98 -23.94 14.55 -10.50
N SER A 99 -24.70 14.39 -9.42
CA SER A 99 -24.51 15.21 -8.21
C SER A 99 -24.76 14.43 -6.94
N PHE A 100 -23.98 14.73 -5.91
CA PHE A 100 -24.20 14.25 -4.55
C PHE A 100 -24.63 15.43 -3.69
N ARG A 101 -25.83 15.34 -3.10
CA ARG A 101 -26.50 16.43 -2.41
C ARG A 101 -26.90 16.02 -1.01
N MET A 102 -26.56 16.87 -0.03
CA MET A 102 -27.24 16.86 1.27
C MET A 102 -28.56 17.60 1.10
N GLN A 103 -29.69 16.90 1.14
CA GLN A 103 -31.00 17.49 0.92
C GLN A 103 -31.50 18.22 2.17
N THR A 104 -32.44 19.16 1.99
CA THR A 104 -33.03 19.95 3.09
C THR A 104 -33.92 19.15 4.04
N ASP A 105 -34.26 17.93 3.65
CA ASP A 105 -35.07 17.01 4.44
C ASP A 105 -34.22 16.02 5.26
N GLY A 106 -32.90 16.18 5.22
CA GLY A 106 -31.95 15.45 6.04
C GLY A 106 -31.37 14.20 5.37
N ASN A 107 -31.68 13.94 4.10
CA ASN A 107 -31.14 12.80 3.37
C ASN A 107 -29.97 13.21 2.46
N ALA A 108 -28.87 12.46 2.46
CA ALA A 108 -27.81 12.64 1.46
C ALA A 108 -28.00 11.66 0.29
N VAL A 109 -28.09 12.19 -0.94
CA VAL A 109 -28.52 11.46 -2.15
C VAL A 109 -27.63 11.76 -3.34
N VAL A 110 -27.29 10.70 -4.10
CA VAL A 110 -26.69 10.80 -5.43
C VAL A 110 -27.78 10.80 -6.48
N TYR A 111 -27.69 11.75 -7.41
CA TYR A 111 -28.58 11.90 -8.56
C TYR A 111 -27.82 11.70 -9.86
N ASP A 112 -28.48 11.03 -10.81
CA ASP A 112 -28.05 10.98 -12.19
C ASP A 112 -28.35 12.31 -12.93
N PRO A 113 -27.87 12.47 -14.18
CA PRO A 113 -28.06 13.72 -14.93
C PRO A 113 -29.51 14.03 -15.28
N GLN A 114 -30.41 13.04 -15.18
CA GLN A 114 -31.85 13.20 -15.35
C GLN A 114 -32.56 13.55 -14.03
N GLY A 115 -31.82 13.66 -12.93
CA GLY A 115 -32.37 13.96 -11.60
C GLY A 115 -32.99 12.75 -10.91
N ARG A 116 -32.70 11.52 -11.35
CA ARG A 116 -33.17 10.30 -10.69
C ARG A 116 -32.19 9.89 -9.59
N PRO A 117 -32.67 9.50 -8.40
CA PRO A 117 -31.79 9.08 -7.32
C PRO A 117 -31.19 7.69 -7.60
N THR A 118 -29.87 7.54 -7.46
CA THR A 118 -29.14 6.28 -7.67
C THR A 118 -28.59 5.68 -6.36
N PHE A 119 -28.36 6.52 -5.36
CA PHE A 119 -27.97 6.13 -4.00
C PHE A 119 -28.56 7.11 -2.97
N ALA A 120 -28.90 6.62 -1.79
CA ALA A 120 -29.36 7.43 -0.66
C ALA A 120 -28.86 6.86 0.67
N THR A 121 -28.56 7.75 1.61
CA THR A 121 -28.15 7.40 2.99
C THR A 121 -29.33 6.99 3.89
N ASN A 122 -30.57 7.30 3.48
CA ASN A 122 -31.81 7.01 4.20
C ASN A 122 -31.89 7.71 5.58
N THR A 123 -31.28 8.89 5.68
CA THR A 123 -31.25 9.71 6.90
C THR A 123 -32.38 10.74 6.97
N GLN A 124 -33.41 10.59 6.13
CA GLN A 124 -34.58 11.46 6.10
C GLN A 124 -35.16 11.74 7.48
N GLY A 125 -35.38 13.03 7.78
CA GLY A 125 -35.91 13.51 9.07
C GLY A 125 -34.97 13.33 10.27
N ARG A 126 -33.74 12.85 10.05
CA ARG A 126 -32.74 12.57 11.09
C ARG A 126 -31.40 13.26 10.82
N GLY A 127 -31.01 13.42 9.55
CA GLY A 127 -29.80 14.14 9.15
C GLY A 127 -30.01 15.64 9.01
N ASP A 128 -28.90 16.38 8.98
CA ASP A 128 -28.85 17.84 8.96
C ASP A 128 -27.71 18.35 8.07
N HIS A 129 -26.50 17.84 8.29
CA HIS A 129 -25.32 18.11 7.46
C HIS A 129 -24.47 16.84 7.28
N LEU A 130 -23.62 16.84 6.27
CA LEU A 130 -22.64 15.80 6.00
C LEU A 130 -21.22 16.35 6.13
N VAL A 131 -20.33 15.61 6.77
CA VAL A 131 -18.93 15.99 6.95
C VAL A 131 -18.04 14.90 6.37
N MET A 132 -17.05 15.30 5.56
CA MET A 132 -15.89 14.45 5.29
C MET A 132 -14.89 14.70 6.41
N GLN A 133 -14.79 13.81 7.38
CA GLN A 133 -13.99 14.03 8.58
C GLN A 133 -12.49 13.90 8.29
N THR A 134 -11.65 14.50 9.15
CA THR A 134 -10.19 14.45 9.02
C THR A 134 -9.59 13.06 9.28
N ASP A 135 -10.36 12.16 9.90
CA ASP A 135 -10.00 10.76 10.12
C ASP A 135 -10.35 9.84 8.93
N GLY A 136 -10.91 10.41 7.85
CA GLY A 136 -11.27 9.70 6.63
C GLY A 136 -12.69 9.14 6.60
N ASN A 137 -13.49 9.36 7.63
CA ASN A 137 -14.88 8.92 7.65
C ASN A 137 -15.83 9.97 7.06
N MET A 138 -16.74 9.57 6.16
CA MET A 138 -17.80 10.45 5.69
C MET A 138 -19.06 10.18 6.51
N VAL A 139 -19.57 11.21 7.20
CA VAL A 139 -20.63 11.07 8.22
C VAL A 139 -21.76 12.04 7.96
N VAL A 140 -23.00 11.56 8.05
CA VAL A 140 -24.18 12.42 8.16
C VAL A 140 -24.49 12.60 9.64
N TYR A 141 -24.61 13.84 10.07
CA TYR A 141 -24.95 14.23 11.43
C TYR A 141 -26.39 14.71 11.53
N SER A 142 -26.99 14.52 12.70
CA SER A 142 -28.25 15.15 13.09
C SER A 142 -28.00 16.59 13.56
N ALA A 143 -29.06 17.41 13.62
CA ALA A 143 -29.00 18.78 14.14
C ALA A 143 -28.52 18.88 15.61
N LYS A 144 -28.55 17.77 16.36
CA LYS A 144 -28.03 17.66 17.73
C LYS A 144 -26.55 17.24 17.79
N GLY A 145 -25.90 17.06 16.65
CA GLY A 145 -24.50 16.62 16.53
C GLY A 145 -24.29 15.11 16.65
N GLY A 146 -25.35 14.30 16.75
CA GLY A 146 -25.23 12.83 16.78
C GLY A 146 -25.08 12.24 15.38
N PRO A 147 -24.14 11.30 15.13
CA PRO A 147 -24.00 10.67 13.82
C PRO A 147 -25.21 9.76 13.53
N VAL A 148 -25.77 9.87 12.32
CA VAL A 148 -26.95 9.09 11.90
C VAL A 148 -26.66 8.14 10.74
N TRP A 149 -25.53 8.33 10.05
CA TRP A 149 -25.02 7.43 9.02
C TRP A 149 -23.50 7.68 8.84
N SER A 150 -22.73 6.65 8.48
CA SER A 150 -21.33 6.83 8.09
C SER A 150 -20.86 5.77 7.09
N THR A 151 -19.76 6.07 6.38
CA THR A 151 -19.06 5.11 5.50
C THR A 151 -18.28 4.04 6.26
N ASN A 152 -18.01 4.26 7.56
CA ASN A 152 -17.14 3.43 8.41
C ASN A 152 -15.70 3.34 7.90
N THR A 153 -15.19 4.42 7.30
CA THR A 153 -13.83 4.53 6.75
C THR A 153 -12.89 5.27 7.71
N ILE A 154 -13.03 5.01 9.01
CA ILE A 154 -12.15 5.58 10.04
C ILE A 154 -10.68 5.14 9.83
N ASN A 155 -9.74 5.97 10.29
CA ASN A 155 -8.29 5.83 10.13
C ASN A 155 -7.76 6.06 8.72
N GLU A 156 -8.60 6.47 7.77
CA GLU A 156 -8.21 6.83 6.41
C GLU A 156 -7.87 8.33 6.32
N ALA A 157 -7.03 8.82 7.25
CA ALA A 157 -6.72 10.25 7.34
C ALA A 157 -6.13 10.80 6.03
N GLY A 158 -6.66 11.93 5.55
CA GLY A 158 -6.34 12.49 4.23
C GLY A 158 -7.22 11.95 3.09
N ALA A 159 -8.18 11.07 3.39
CA ALA A 159 -9.17 10.65 2.42
C ALA A 159 -10.08 11.80 1.97
N SER A 160 -10.63 11.64 0.77
CA SER A 160 -11.56 12.58 0.15
C SER A 160 -12.73 11.81 -0.46
N VAL A 161 -13.93 12.37 -0.40
CA VAL A 161 -15.07 11.86 -1.16
C VAL A 161 -15.16 12.57 -2.50
N ILE A 162 -15.30 11.82 -3.59
CA ILE A 162 -15.37 12.32 -4.96
C ILE A 162 -16.63 11.79 -5.65
N MET A 163 -17.37 12.69 -6.29
CA MET A 163 -18.48 12.37 -7.18
C MET A 163 -17.92 12.15 -8.60
N GLN A 164 -17.85 10.89 -9.03
CA GLN A 164 -17.20 10.51 -10.27
C GLN A 164 -18.07 10.76 -11.52
N PRO A 165 -17.44 10.95 -12.70
CA PRO A 165 -18.10 11.10 -14.00
C PRO A 165 -19.06 9.98 -14.41
N ASP A 166 -18.94 8.79 -13.82
CA ASP A 166 -19.74 7.58 -14.08
C ASP A 166 -20.94 7.42 -13.14
N GLY A 167 -21.12 8.34 -12.18
CA GLY A 167 -22.21 8.30 -11.21
C GLY A 167 -21.90 7.57 -9.92
N ASN A 168 -20.67 7.11 -9.72
CA ASN A 168 -20.24 6.53 -8.47
C ASN A 168 -19.70 7.60 -7.50
N LEU A 169 -20.20 7.61 -6.27
CA LEU A 169 -19.62 8.40 -5.17
C LEU A 169 -18.62 7.52 -4.43
N VAL A 170 -17.37 7.97 -4.34
CA VAL A 170 -16.25 7.17 -3.81
C VAL A 170 -15.48 7.95 -2.75
N VAL A 171 -15.25 7.32 -1.60
CA VAL A 171 -14.23 7.78 -0.64
C VAL A 171 -12.91 7.18 -1.09
N TYR A 172 -11.98 8.03 -1.49
CA TYR A 172 -10.62 7.67 -1.85
C TYR A 172 -9.67 7.89 -0.68
N ARG A 173 -8.84 6.89 -0.40
CA ARG A 173 -7.66 7.05 0.47
C ARG A 173 -6.70 8.05 -0.15
N GLU A 174 -5.78 8.57 0.66
CA GLU A 174 -4.72 9.46 0.17
C GLU A 174 -3.86 8.80 -0.92
N ASN A 175 -3.64 7.47 -0.85
CA ASN A 175 -2.91 6.72 -1.87
C ASN A 175 -3.69 6.50 -3.18
N GLY A 176 -4.90 7.05 -3.31
CA GLY A 176 -5.75 6.96 -4.50
C GLY A 176 -6.54 5.66 -4.63
N SER A 177 -6.41 4.72 -3.69
CA SER A 177 -7.26 3.53 -3.66
C SER A 177 -8.64 3.83 -3.04
N PRO A 178 -9.72 3.15 -3.46
CA PRO A 178 -11.05 3.37 -2.90
C PRO A 178 -11.19 2.73 -1.51
N ALA A 179 -11.64 3.50 -0.51
CA ALA A 179 -11.99 3.02 0.83
C ALA A 179 -13.48 2.67 0.96
N TRP A 180 -14.34 3.27 0.15
CA TRP A 180 -15.77 2.99 0.09
C TRP A 180 -16.34 3.47 -1.24
N ALA A 181 -17.38 2.81 -1.77
CA ALA A 181 -18.08 3.29 -2.96
C ALA A 181 -19.59 3.06 -2.88
N SER A 182 -20.37 3.99 -3.41
CA SER A 182 -21.84 3.95 -3.42
C SER A 182 -22.44 2.81 -4.22
N SER A 183 -21.70 2.30 -5.22
CA SER A 183 -22.09 1.15 -6.04
C SER A 183 -22.06 -0.18 -5.29
N VAL A 184 -21.16 -0.33 -4.31
CA VAL A 184 -21.02 -1.55 -3.48
C VAL A 184 -21.51 -1.37 -2.05
N ARG A 185 -21.68 -0.13 -1.59
CA ARG A 185 -22.25 0.27 -0.30
C ARG A 185 -21.57 -0.36 0.92
N ARG A 186 -20.26 -0.59 0.82
CA ARG A 186 -19.44 -1.19 1.88
C ARG A 186 -18.04 -0.60 1.87
N VAL A 187 -17.34 -0.76 3.00
CA VAL A 187 -15.90 -0.51 3.07
C VAL A 187 -15.20 -1.46 2.10
N ILE A 188 -14.27 -0.90 1.33
CA ILE A 188 -13.42 -1.62 0.40
C ILE A 188 -12.07 -1.78 1.11
N ALA A 189 -11.63 -3.03 1.28
CA ALA A 189 -10.34 -3.32 1.87
C ALA A 189 -9.23 -2.61 1.07
N GLU A 190 -8.22 -2.11 1.76
CA GLU A 190 -7.05 -1.55 1.10
C GLU A 190 -6.42 -2.62 0.18
N PRO A 191 -6.05 -2.27 -1.06
CA PRO A 191 -5.35 -3.21 -1.92
C PRO A 191 -4.04 -3.66 -1.27
N VAL A 192 -3.78 -4.96 -1.38
CA VAL A 192 -2.52 -5.56 -0.96
C VAL A 192 -1.41 -4.99 -1.85
N THR A 193 -0.49 -4.23 -1.27
CA THR A 193 0.71 -3.74 -1.96
C THR A 193 1.94 -4.19 -1.18
N ASP A 194 2.96 -4.64 -1.90
CA ASP A 194 4.28 -4.93 -1.34
C ASP A 194 5.19 -3.69 -1.37
N THR A 195 4.77 -2.62 -2.03
CA THR A 195 5.61 -1.49 -2.42
C THR A 195 4.98 -0.14 -2.07
N LEU A 196 5.80 0.76 -1.55
CA LEU A 196 5.58 2.18 -1.35
C LEU A 196 6.46 2.96 -2.35
N PHE A 197 5.81 3.61 -3.32
CA PHE A 197 6.49 4.40 -4.35
C PHE A 197 6.95 5.76 -3.80
N THR A 198 7.84 6.41 -4.55
CA THR A 198 8.28 7.78 -4.27
C THR A 198 7.08 8.72 -4.02
N GLU A 199 7.22 9.56 -3.00
CA GLU A 199 6.23 10.50 -2.44
C GLU A 199 5.00 9.84 -1.79
N GLN A 200 4.89 8.51 -1.79
CA GLN A 200 3.84 7.82 -1.04
C GLN A 200 4.19 7.69 0.44
N THR A 201 3.13 7.65 1.25
CA THR A 201 3.20 7.53 2.70
C THR A 201 2.35 6.37 3.17
N LEU A 202 2.91 5.51 4.01
CA LEU A 202 2.18 4.50 4.77
C LEU A 202 1.89 5.06 6.16
N ARG A 203 0.60 5.20 6.46
CA ARG A 203 0.05 5.81 7.68
C ARG A 203 -0.14 4.78 8.81
N PRO A 204 -0.36 5.21 10.06
CA PRO A 204 -0.73 4.29 11.14
C PRO A 204 -1.84 3.34 10.72
N VAL A 205 -1.79 2.10 11.20
CA VAL A 205 -2.65 0.94 10.90
C VAL A 205 -2.58 0.37 9.47
N HIS A 206 -1.88 1.01 8.56
CA HIS A 206 -1.67 0.50 7.19
C HIS A 206 -0.44 -0.41 7.10
N GLN A 207 -0.41 -1.23 6.06
CA GLN A 207 0.66 -2.22 5.87
C GLN A 207 1.10 -2.37 4.42
N LEU A 208 2.38 -2.69 4.25
CA LEU A 208 2.84 -3.42 3.06
C LEU A 208 2.70 -4.92 3.32
N THR A 209 2.44 -5.71 2.29
CA THR A 209 2.31 -7.17 2.37
C THR A 209 3.13 -7.78 1.24
N SER A 210 3.97 -8.76 1.55
CA SER A 210 4.81 -9.42 0.55
C SER A 210 3.97 -10.05 -0.56
N ALA A 211 4.55 -10.19 -1.76
CA ALA A 211 3.86 -10.73 -2.93
C ALA A 211 3.26 -12.14 -2.69
N ASP A 212 3.86 -12.94 -1.80
CA ASP A 212 3.35 -14.25 -1.40
C ASP A 212 2.32 -14.22 -0.25
N GLY A 213 1.99 -13.04 0.28
CA GLY A 213 1.02 -12.81 1.34
C GLY A 213 1.46 -13.21 2.75
N ARG A 214 2.69 -13.70 2.95
CA ARG A 214 3.12 -14.27 4.24
C ARG A 214 3.73 -13.27 5.21
N PHE A 215 4.23 -12.16 4.70
CA PHE A 215 4.88 -11.13 5.50
C PHE A 215 4.15 -9.82 5.33
N SER A 216 4.16 -9.02 6.38
CA SER A 216 3.67 -7.66 6.31
C SER A 216 4.58 -6.70 7.06
N ALA A 217 4.69 -5.46 6.59
CA ALA A 217 5.31 -4.38 7.33
C ALA A 217 4.21 -3.39 7.71
N VAL A 218 3.90 -3.32 9.00
CA VAL A 218 2.77 -2.55 9.53
C VAL A 218 3.29 -1.30 10.21
N MET A 219 2.81 -0.13 9.80
CA MET A 219 2.98 1.12 10.55
C MET A 219 1.94 1.12 11.66
N GLN A 220 2.32 0.72 12.87
CA GLN A 220 1.37 0.47 13.94
C GLN A 220 0.84 1.76 14.57
N ASN A 221 -0.30 1.65 15.26
CA ASN A 221 -0.95 2.79 15.91
C ASN A 221 -0.12 3.39 17.06
N ASP A 222 0.76 2.60 17.68
CA ASP A 222 1.68 3.05 18.73
C ASP A 222 2.91 3.80 18.18
N GLY A 223 3.06 3.84 16.85
CA GLY A 223 4.12 4.52 16.15
C GLY A 223 5.33 3.67 15.81
N ASN A 224 5.29 2.36 16.06
CA ASN A 224 6.34 1.44 15.66
C ASN A 224 6.11 0.94 14.21
N PHE A 225 7.16 0.82 13.42
CA PHE A 225 7.08 0.18 12.10
C PHE A 225 7.64 -1.23 12.23
N VAL A 226 6.76 -2.23 12.10
CA VAL A 226 7.05 -3.62 12.49
C VAL A 226 6.80 -4.57 11.34
N GLY A 227 7.81 -5.39 11.05
CA GLY A 227 7.71 -6.52 10.15
C GLY A 227 7.14 -7.73 10.86
N TYR A 228 6.10 -8.32 10.31
CA TYR A 228 5.46 -9.55 10.74
C TYR A 228 5.69 -10.65 9.73
N GLY A 229 5.83 -11.88 10.23
CA GLY A 229 5.76 -13.10 9.44
C GLY A 229 4.77 -14.09 10.07
N PRO A 230 4.74 -15.34 9.58
CA PRO A 230 3.76 -16.35 10.01
C PRO A 230 3.80 -16.69 11.52
N GLN A 231 4.92 -16.40 12.20
CA GLN A 231 5.11 -16.70 13.63
C GLN A 231 5.09 -15.45 14.51
N GLY A 232 4.69 -14.29 13.98
CA GLY A 232 4.62 -13.03 14.70
C GLY A 232 5.64 -12.00 14.24
N ALA A 233 5.98 -11.05 15.11
CA ALA A 233 6.91 -9.97 14.80
C ALA A 233 8.33 -10.51 14.54
N VAL A 234 8.94 -10.06 13.44
CA VAL A 234 10.28 -10.45 12.97
C VAL A 234 11.30 -9.35 13.27
N TRP A 235 10.92 -8.09 13.04
CA TRP A 235 11.73 -6.91 13.33
C TRP A 235 10.84 -5.71 13.62
N GLY A 236 11.40 -4.67 14.23
CA GLY A 236 10.73 -3.38 14.41
C GLY A 236 11.76 -2.25 14.42
N THR A 237 11.36 -1.07 13.94
CA THR A 237 12.22 0.12 13.95
C THR A 237 12.45 0.67 15.36
N GLY A 238 11.62 0.29 16.33
CA GLY A 238 11.67 0.79 17.71
C GLY A 238 11.21 2.25 17.83
N THR A 239 10.57 2.77 16.78
CA THR A 239 9.97 4.10 16.82
C THR A 239 8.71 4.07 17.68
N GLY A 240 8.44 5.15 18.41
CA GLY A 240 7.23 5.29 19.22
C GLY A 240 6.59 6.66 19.00
N GLY A 241 5.29 6.74 19.24
CA GLY A 241 4.50 7.96 19.09
C GLY A 241 3.28 7.75 18.20
N SER A 242 2.09 8.02 18.74
CA SER A 242 0.86 7.95 17.95
C SER A 242 0.92 8.89 16.75
N GLY A 243 0.50 8.40 15.58
CA GLY A 243 0.49 9.18 14.35
C GLY A 243 1.80 9.19 13.57
N ASN A 244 2.79 8.35 13.94
CA ASN A 244 3.97 8.18 13.11
C ASN A 244 3.59 7.60 11.74
N ARG A 245 4.28 8.04 10.68
CA ARG A 245 4.07 7.60 9.29
C ARG A 245 5.41 7.36 8.62
N ILE A 246 5.49 6.41 7.70
CA ILE A 246 6.67 6.21 6.86
C ILE A 246 6.42 6.74 5.46
N THR A 247 7.34 7.57 4.95
CA THR A 247 7.26 8.17 3.62
C THR A 247 8.48 7.77 2.80
N MET A 248 8.26 7.30 1.58
CA MET A 248 9.33 7.12 0.60
C MET A 248 9.54 8.47 -0.09
N GLN A 249 10.63 9.18 0.20
CA GLN A 249 10.81 10.56 -0.24
C GLN A 249 11.32 10.66 -1.68
N LYS A 250 11.12 11.86 -2.27
CA LYS A 250 11.60 12.21 -3.62
C LYS A 250 13.11 12.13 -3.79
N ASP A 251 13.87 12.36 -2.73
CA ASP A 251 15.33 12.24 -2.71
C ASP A 251 15.82 10.80 -2.52
N GLY A 252 14.88 9.85 -2.43
CA GLY A 252 15.16 8.44 -2.35
C GLY A 252 15.45 7.92 -0.95
N ASN A 253 15.17 8.71 0.09
CA ASN A 253 15.26 8.29 1.48
C ASN A 253 13.90 7.78 1.98
N ALA A 254 13.86 6.65 2.69
CA ALA A 254 12.65 6.22 3.39
C ALA A 254 12.72 6.77 4.82
N VAL A 255 11.71 7.53 5.25
CA VAL A 255 11.75 8.27 6.52
C VAL A 255 10.48 8.05 7.32
N ILE A 256 10.64 7.70 8.60
CA ILE A 256 9.54 7.71 9.58
C ILE A 256 9.48 9.10 10.20
N TYR A 257 8.34 9.76 10.04
CA TYR A 257 8.01 11.04 10.64
C TYR A 257 7.04 10.88 11.80
N GLY A 258 7.25 11.67 12.86
CA GLY A 258 6.25 11.92 13.89
C GLY A 258 5.09 12.77 13.37
N SER A 259 3.99 12.79 14.13
CA SER A 259 2.85 13.67 13.89
C SER A 259 3.20 15.16 13.93
N ASP A 260 4.26 15.51 14.66
CA ASP A 260 4.88 16.84 14.75
C ASP A 260 5.85 17.16 13.60
N GLY A 261 6.05 16.22 12.66
CA GLY A 261 7.02 16.36 11.56
C GLY A 261 8.47 16.04 11.95
N SER A 262 8.74 15.60 13.18
CA SER A 262 10.09 15.18 13.58
C SER A 262 10.50 13.88 12.89
N VAL A 263 11.78 13.75 12.51
CA VAL A 263 12.32 12.49 11.98
C VAL A 263 12.55 11.51 13.12
N LYS A 264 11.92 10.33 13.06
CA LYS A 264 12.08 9.24 14.04
C LYS A 264 13.07 8.17 13.58
N TRP A 265 13.12 7.91 12.28
CA TRP A 265 14.02 6.94 11.65
C TRP A 265 14.19 7.28 10.17
N PHE A 266 15.31 6.89 9.56
CA PHE A 266 15.50 6.99 8.11
C PHE A 266 16.45 5.90 7.58
N SER A 267 16.29 5.49 6.32
CA SER A 267 17.12 4.45 5.68
C SER A 267 18.53 4.92 5.33
N GLY A 268 18.70 6.23 5.12
CA GLY A 268 19.98 6.83 4.71
C GLY A 268 20.28 6.66 3.22
N THR A 269 19.31 6.20 2.45
CA THR A 269 19.42 6.04 1.00
C THR A 269 19.27 7.37 0.28
N ARG A 270 19.84 7.45 -0.93
CA ARG A 270 19.72 8.60 -1.83
C ARG A 270 19.58 8.09 -3.26
N GLY A 271 18.71 8.73 -4.02
CA GLY A 271 18.46 8.36 -5.41
C GLY A 271 17.14 8.94 -5.90
N LYS A 272 16.86 8.81 -7.19
CA LYS A 272 15.61 9.28 -7.78
C LYS A 272 14.70 8.08 -8.04
N ASP A 273 13.40 8.27 -7.84
CA ASP A 273 12.35 7.28 -8.19
C ASP A 273 12.59 5.91 -7.49
N LEU A 274 13.18 5.95 -6.30
CA LEU A 274 13.40 4.76 -5.47
C LEU A 274 12.08 4.30 -4.84
N ARG A 275 11.96 3.00 -4.63
CA ARG A 275 10.75 2.35 -4.08
C ARG A 275 11.13 1.56 -2.84
N LEU A 276 10.35 1.71 -1.76
CA LEU A 276 10.47 0.89 -0.56
C LEU A 276 9.49 -0.28 -0.69
N GLY A 277 9.91 -1.52 -0.45
CA GLY A 277 9.01 -2.66 -0.44
C GLY A 277 9.33 -3.66 0.66
N ILE A 278 8.44 -4.64 0.86
CA ILE A 278 8.72 -5.84 1.67
C ILE A 278 8.82 -7.05 0.75
N ASN A 279 9.95 -7.76 0.80
CA ASN A 279 10.13 -8.95 -0.01
C ASN A 279 9.55 -10.20 0.69
N ASN A 280 9.49 -11.31 -0.05
CA ASN A 280 8.97 -12.58 0.47
C ASN A 280 9.87 -13.20 1.56
N ALA A 281 11.08 -12.68 1.80
CA ALA A 281 11.92 -13.06 2.93
C ALA A 281 11.58 -12.31 4.23
N GLY A 282 10.63 -11.38 4.18
CA GLY A 282 10.21 -10.56 5.32
C GLY A 282 11.14 -9.38 5.59
N SER A 283 12.02 -9.01 4.65
CA SER A 283 12.90 -7.84 4.75
C SER A 283 12.28 -6.66 4.02
N LEU A 284 12.36 -5.46 4.60
CA LEU A 284 12.24 -4.24 3.79
C LEU A 284 13.42 -4.13 2.83
N ILE A 285 13.14 -3.73 1.61
CA ILE A 285 14.11 -3.43 0.57
C ILE A 285 13.83 -2.03 0.02
N ILE A 286 14.87 -1.33 -0.41
CA ILE A 286 14.73 -0.18 -1.29
C ILE A 286 15.37 -0.56 -2.60
N VAL A 287 14.60 -0.41 -3.69
CA VAL A 287 15.01 -0.75 -5.05
C VAL A 287 15.05 0.48 -5.93
N ASN A 288 15.91 0.44 -6.94
CA ASN A 288 15.95 1.44 -8.00
C ASN A 288 14.85 1.17 -9.06
N PRO A 289 14.68 2.03 -10.09
CA PRO A 289 13.71 1.80 -11.17
C PRO A 289 13.97 0.54 -12.03
N SER A 290 15.16 -0.04 -11.96
CA SER A 290 15.54 -1.30 -12.63
C SER A 290 15.31 -2.54 -11.76
N ASP A 291 14.69 -2.38 -10.59
CA ASP A 291 14.46 -3.40 -9.55
C ASP A 291 15.73 -3.91 -8.85
N ASP A 292 16.88 -3.23 -9.00
CA ASP A 292 18.08 -3.58 -8.23
C ASP A 292 17.90 -3.15 -6.76
N VAL A 293 18.16 -4.07 -5.83
CA VAL A 293 18.17 -3.79 -4.39
C VAL A 293 19.39 -2.94 -4.04
N ILE A 294 19.15 -1.70 -3.59
CA ILE A 294 20.19 -0.75 -3.18
C ILE A 294 20.33 -0.65 -1.66
N TRP A 295 19.29 -1.04 -0.92
CA TRP A 295 19.32 -1.12 0.54
C TRP A 295 18.37 -2.22 0.99
N THR A 296 18.73 -2.87 2.08
CA THR A 296 17.87 -3.84 2.76
C THR A 296 17.91 -3.59 4.25
N SER A 297 16.72 -3.63 4.87
CA SER A 297 16.59 -3.65 6.32
C SER A 297 17.34 -4.80 6.93
N GLN A 298 17.64 -5.87 6.20
CA GLN A 298 18.39 -6.99 6.72
C GLN A 298 19.80 -6.58 7.20
N ALA A 299 20.38 -5.52 6.65
CA ALA A 299 21.62 -4.94 7.18
C ALA A 299 21.43 -4.22 8.52
N ALA A 300 20.26 -3.65 8.77
CA ALA A 300 19.93 -2.87 9.96
C ALA A 300 19.18 -3.69 11.04
N PHE A 301 18.36 -4.65 10.63
CA PHE A 301 17.41 -5.47 11.36
C PHE A 301 17.35 -6.90 10.79
N PRO A 302 18.46 -7.65 10.81
CA PRO A 302 18.52 -8.99 10.26
C PRO A 302 17.58 -9.97 10.99
N SER A 303 16.78 -10.71 10.23
CA SER A 303 15.94 -11.81 10.73
C SER A 303 16.80 -13.03 11.11
N THR A 304 16.31 -13.83 12.06
CA THR A 304 16.86 -15.16 12.33
C THR A 304 16.44 -16.19 11.30
N THR A 305 15.32 -15.96 10.58
CA THR A 305 14.62 -16.99 9.81
C THR A 305 14.41 -16.59 8.36
N LEU A 306 14.68 -17.52 7.44
CA LEU A 306 14.30 -17.48 6.02
C LEU A 306 13.29 -18.59 5.75
N TYR A 307 12.06 -18.26 5.36
CA TYR A 307 11.03 -19.26 5.06
C TYR A 307 11.16 -19.80 3.63
N ALA A 308 10.70 -21.02 3.35
CA ALA A 308 10.65 -21.61 2.01
C ALA A 308 9.99 -20.72 0.95
N ALA A 309 10.34 -20.91 -0.32
CA ALA A 309 10.00 -20.05 -1.46
C ALA A 309 10.69 -18.68 -1.46
N ASN A 310 11.90 -18.60 -0.91
CA ASN A 310 12.64 -17.34 -0.78
C ASN A 310 14.14 -17.48 -1.02
N SER A 311 14.77 -16.33 -1.20
CA SER A 311 16.20 -16.20 -1.35
C SER A 311 16.81 -15.08 -0.49
N LEU A 312 18.11 -15.19 -0.31
CA LEU A 312 19.03 -14.15 0.15
C LEU A 312 19.89 -13.77 -1.05
N GLU A 313 19.75 -12.53 -1.50
CA GLU A 313 20.62 -11.96 -2.51
C GLU A 313 22.00 -11.63 -1.94
N ALA A 314 22.98 -11.40 -2.83
CA ALA A 314 24.30 -10.91 -2.43
C ALA A 314 24.21 -9.68 -1.50
N GLY A 315 24.91 -9.74 -0.38
CA GLY A 315 24.88 -8.74 0.70
C GLY A 315 23.85 -9.02 1.79
N SER A 316 22.85 -9.88 1.55
CA SER A 316 21.81 -10.23 2.53
C SER A 316 22.29 -11.30 3.51
N PHE A 317 21.76 -11.29 4.74
CA PHE A 317 22.17 -12.25 5.76
C PHE A 317 21.12 -12.52 6.85
N LEU A 318 21.07 -13.74 7.38
CA LEU A 318 20.36 -14.03 8.63
C LEU A 318 21.27 -13.72 9.81
N ARG A 319 20.72 -13.28 10.94
CA ARG A 319 21.46 -13.08 12.19
C ARG A 319 20.75 -13.78 13.34
N SER A 320 21.52 -14.45 14.19
CA SER A 320 21.00 -15.11 15.39
C SER A 320 20.39 -14.09 16.37
N ALA A 321 19.48 -14.53 17.24
CA ALA A 321 18.75 -13.66 18.16
C ALA A 321 19.69 -12.96 19.16
N ASN A 322 20.75 -13.65 19.59
CA ASN A 322 21.80 -13.07 20.42
C ASN A 322 22.74 -12.12 19.65
N GLY A 323 22.59 -12.00 18.34
CA GLY A 323 23.36 -11.13 17.47
C GLY A 323 24.81 -11.57 17.19
N VAL A 324 25.26 -12.70 17.71
CA VAL A 324 26.65 -13.15 17.63
C VAL A 324 26.97 -13.83 16.30
N TYR A 325 25.99 -14.51 15.71
CA TYR A 325 26.18 -15.31 14.51
C TYR A 325 25.39 -14.77 13.34
N ARG A 326 25.92 -14.97 12.12
CA ARG A 326 25.25 -14.56 10.89
C ARG A 326 25.50 -15.53 9.74
N ALA A 327 24.52 -15.73 8.87
CA ALA A 327 24.65 -16.47 7.62
C ALA A 327 24.50 -15.51 6.45
N VAL A 328 25.57 -15.27 5.70
CA VAL A 328 25.71 -14.17 4.74
C VAL A 328 25.83 -14.73 3.33
N MET A 329 25.00 -14.24 2.40
CA MET A 329 25.25 -14.40 0.97
C MET A 329 26.20 -13.29 0.54
N GLN A 330 27.42 -13.63 0.14
CA GLN A 330 28.45 -12.66 -0.17
C GLN A 330 28.40 -12.23 -1.64
N ALA A 331 28.94 -11.04 -1.94
CA ALA A 331 29.00 -10.50 -3.30
C ALA A 331 29.86 -11.33 -4.27
N ASP A 332 30.82 -12.10 -3.74
CA ASP A 332 31.63 -13.05 -4.51
C ASP A 332 30.90 -14.37 -4.83
N GLY A 333 29.66 -14.52 -4.36
CA GLY A 333 28.82 -15.71 -4.59
C GLY A 333 29.02 -16.83 -3.59
N ASN A 334 29.74 -16.61 -2.50
CA ASN A 334 29.90 -17.57 -1.42
C ASN A 334 28.83 -17.36 -0.34
N PHE A 335 28.21 -18.44 0.15
CA PHE A 335 27.29 -18.37 1.28
C PHE A 335 28.02 -18.85 2.54
N VAL A 336 28.17 -17.97 3.53
CA VAL A 336 29.09 -18.17 4.65
C VAL A 336 28.40 -17.92 5.98
N VAL A 337 28.51 -18.89 6.90
CA VAL A 337 28.12 -18.72 8.29
C VAL A 337 29.33 -18.22 9.08
N TYR A 338 29.15 -17.10 9.79
CA TYR A 338 30.13 -16.47 10.65
C TYR A 338 29.75 -16.60 12.12
N GLY A 339 30.76 -16.78 12.97
CA GLY A 339 30.67 -16.58 14.41
C GLY A 339 31.62 -15.48 14.87
N LYS A 340 31.79 -15.36 16.19
CA LYS A 340 32.65 -14.32 16.82
C LYS A 340 34.08 -14.22 16.26
N ASN A 341 34.67 -15.35 15.84
CA ASN A 341 36.07 -15.44 15.44
C ASN A 341 36.26 -15.60 13.92
N GLY A 342 35.21 -15.36 13.13
CA GLY A 342 35.28 -15.46 11.67
C GLY A 342 34.41 -16.57 11.08
N PRO A 343 34.72 -17.01 9.83
CA PRO A 343 33.91 -17.97 9.11
C PRO A 343 33.99 -19.35 9.76
N ILE A 344 32.85 -20.01 9.75
CA ILE A 344 32.51 -21.07 10.66
C ILE A 344 31.89 -22.25 9.88
N TRP A 345 31.29 -21.95 8.73
CA TRP A 345 30.94 -22.86 7.64
C TRP A 345 30.83 -22.05 6.34
N ALA A 346 31.06 -22.66 5.17
CA ALA A 346 30.85 -22.01 3.87
C ALA A 346 30.40 -23.01 2.79
N SER A 347 29.58 -22.57 1.84
CA SER A 347 29.17 -23.35 0.67
C SER A 347 30.33 -23.59 -0.32
N LYS A 348 31.39 -22.76 -0.25
CA LYS A 348 32.55 -22.79 -1.15
C LYS A 348 32.19 -22.52 -2.61
N THR A 349 31.13 -21.76 -2.84
CA THR A 349 30.72 -21.28 -4.15
C THR A 349 31.38 -19.94 -4.46
N THR A 350 31.60 -19.62 -5.73
CA THR A 350 32.36 -18.41 -6.14
C THR A 350 31.76 -17.76 -7.41
N ARG A 351 30.46 -17.46 -7.40
CA ARG A 351 29.77 -16.87 -8.54
C ARG A 351 29.07 -15.56 -8.17
N ALA A 352 29.68 -14.44 -8.54
CA ALA A 352 29.11 -13.11 -8.35
C ALA A 352 27.70 -13.01 -8.99
N GLY A 353 26.77 -12.34 -8.31
CA GLY A 353 25.37 -12.27 -8.70
C GLY A 353 24.53 -13.51 -8.36
N GLY A 354 25.09 -14.47 -7.62
CA GLY A 354 24.33 -15.59 -7.09
C GLY A 354 23.46 -15.21 -5.89
N PHE A 355 22.44 -16.03 -5.63
CA PHE A 355 21.61 -15.98 -4.43
C PHE A 355 21.69 -17.31 -3.67
N PHE A 356 21.39 -17.28 -2.37
CA PHE A 356 21.09 -18.47 -1.58
C PHE A 356 19.57 -18.59 -1.48
N ALA A 357 18.95 -19.72 -1.82
CA ALA A 357 17.51 -19.91 -1.76
C ALA A 357 17.11 -21.17 -0.99
N ILE A 358 15.88 -21.14 -0.48
CA ILE A 358 15.13 -22.31 -0.01
C ILE A 358 13.83 -22.36 -0.81
N ASP A 359 13.59 -23.42 -1.58
CA ASP A 359 12.36 -23.57 -2.38
C ASP A 359 11.20 -24.17 -1.58
N THR A 360 10.02 -24.32 -2.21
CA THR A 360 8.82 -24.88 -1.56
C THR A 360 8.95 -26.36 -1.19
N SER A 361 9.87 -27.09 -1.82
CA SER A 361 10.20 -28.48 -1.50
C SER A 361 11.19 -28.61 -0.34
N GLY A 362 11.74 -27.49 0.12
CA GLY A 362 12.79 -27.42 1.14
C GLY A 362 14.20 -27.56 0.56
N GLN A 363 14.36 -27.64 -0.76
CA GLN A 363 15.69 -27.62 -1.34
C GLN A 363 16.36 -26.29 -1.04
N ILE A 364 17.51 -26.33 -0.36
CA ILE A 364 18.38 -25.18 -0.18
C ILE A 364 19.48 -25.19 -1.25
N ALA A 365 19.75 -24.04 -1.85
CA ALA A 365 20.74 -23.95 -2.92
C ALA A 365 21.45 -22.59 -2.95
N VAL A 366 22.70 -22.60 -3.37
CA VAL A 366 23.39 -21.40 -3.86
C VAL A 366 23.48 -21.50 -5.37
N GLY A 367 22.97 -20.51 -6.09
CA GLY A 367 22.89 -20.56 -7.54
C GLY A 367 22.67 -19.21 -8.21
N THR A 368 22.57 -19.26 -9.53
CA THR A 368 22.04 -18.21 -10.40
C THR A 368 20.68 -18.65 -10.93
N GLU A 369 19.96 -17.79 -11.64
CA GLU A 369 18.68 -18.14 -12.30
C GLU A 369 18.76 -19.38 -13.22
N THR A 370 19.96 -19.70 -13.73
CA THR A 370 20.17 -20.76 -14.73
C THR A 370 20.99 -21.95 -14.23
N THR A 371 21.65 -21.86 -13.06
CA THR A 371 22.54 -22.92 -12.56
C THR A 371 22.62 -22.95 -11.04
N SER A 372 22.57 -24.13 -10.42
CA SER A 372 22.92 -24.32 -9.01
C SER A 372 24.39 -24.70 -8.87
N GLY A 373 25.11 -24.03 -7.97
CA GLY A 373 26.52 -24.31 -7.64
C GLY A 373 26.72 -25.17 -6.40
N TRP A 374 25.77 -25.11 -5.47
CA TRP A 374 25.67 -25.98 -4.30
C TRP A 374 24.20 -26.18 -3.97
N SER A 375 23.78 -27.38 -3.57
CA SER A 375 22.43 -27.60 -3.08
C SER A 375 22.36 -28.77 -2.11
N VAL A 376 21.33 -28.74 -1.27
CA VAL A 376 20.93 -29.83 -0.39
C VAL A 376 19.43 -30.02 -0.55
N VAL A 377 19.02 -31.28 -0.69
CA VAL A 377 17.62 -31.69 -0.74
C VAL A 377 17.26 -32.30 0.62
N PRO A 378 16.15 -31.90 1.25
CA PRO A 378 15.76 -32.48 2.53
C PRO A 378 15.41 -33.97 2.36
N PRO A 379 15.45 -34.78 3.44
CA PRO A 379 15.05 -36.18 3.39
C PRO A 379 13.65 -36.36 2.80
N ALA A 380 13.42 -37.41 2.01
CA ALA A 380 12.14 -37.65 1.32
C ALA A 380 10.90 -37.73 2.24
N ALA A 381 11.09 -38.03 3.53
CA ALA A 381 10.01 -38.07 4.53
C ALA A 381 9.68 -36.71 5.17
N SER A 382 10.38 -35.64 4.77
CA SER A 382 10.18 -34.30 5.31
C SER A 382 8.89 -33.69 4.77
N VAL A 383 8.23 -32.87 5.60
CA VAL A 383 6.94 -32.27 5.24
C VAL A 383 6.98 -30.78 5.53
N GLY A 384 6.78 -29.96 4.50
CA GLY A 384 6.71 -28.52 4.64
C GLY A 384 5.56 -28.03 5.55
N PRO A 385 5.51 -26.73 5.86
CA PRO A 385 6.37 -25.67 5.34
C PRO A 385 7.81 -25.77 5.88
N TYR A 386 8.77 -25.43 5.02
CA TYR A 386 10.19 -25.40 5.40
C TYR A 386 10.63 -24.00 5.80
N LYS A 387 11.64 -23.93 6.65
CA LYS A 387 12.32 -22.68 7.03
C LYS A 387 13.76 -22.94 7.42
N LEU A 388 14.63 -21.98 7.18
CA LEU A 388 16.01 -21.96 7.62
C LEU A 388 16.16 -20.97 8.77
N VAL A 389 16.80 -21.38 9.86
CA VAL A 389 16.95 -20.57 11.08
C VAL A 389 18.43 -20.47 11.47
N MET A 390 18.92 -19.24 11.61
CA MET A 390 20.22 -18.93 12.20
C MET A 390 20.11 -18.96 13.72
N GLN A 391 20.72 -19.96 14.35
CA GLN A 391 20.59 -20.21 15.78
C GLN A 391 21.69 -19.55 16.61
N ASP A 392 21.40 -19.41 17.91
CA ASP A 392 22.29 -18.79 18.89
C ASP A 392 23.52 -19.64 19.25
N ASP A 393 23.60 -20.87 18.75
CA ASP A 393 24.75 -21.78 18.88
C ASP A 393 25.69 -21.73 17.64
N GLY A 394 25.32 -20.97 16.60
CA GLY A 394 26.07 -20.87 15.35
C GLY A 394 25.72 -21.93 14.30
N ASN A 395 24.67 -22.73 14.52
CA ASN A 395 24.11 -23.59 13.49
C ASN A 395 23.12 -22.83 12.63
N LEU A 396 23.18 -23.08 11.32
CA LEU A 396 22.13 -22.71 10.38
C LEU A 396 21.34 -23.97 10.11
N VAL A 397 20.09 -24.00 10.55
CA VAL A 397 19.28 -25.23 10.60
C VAL A 397 18.05 -25.10 9.73
N GLU A 398 17.87 -26.05 8.84
CA GLU A 398 16.63 -26.19 8.07
C GLU A 398 15.65 -27.04 8.88
N TYR A 399 14.44 -26.52 9.02
CA TYR A 399 13.30 -27.16 9.67
C TYR A 399 12.22 -27.46 8.65
N ASP A 400 11.64 -28.64 8.73
CA ASP A 400 10.32 -28.92 8.18
C ASP A 400 9.24 -28.57 9.23
N SER A 401 7.99 -28.95 8.99
CA SER A 401 6.88 -28.70 9.92
C SER A 401 7.01 -29.37 11.29
N ARG A 402 7.94 -30.33 11.46
CA ARG A 402 8.03 -31.20 12.64
C ARG A 402 9.39 -31.16 13.33
N ARG A 403 10.48 -31.00 12.58
CA ARG A 403 11.84 -31.21 13.08
C ARG A 403 12.90 -30.55 12.20
N ALA A 404 14.13 -30.55 12.70
CA ALA A 404 15.29 -30.24 11.89
C ALA A 404 15.52 -31.33 10.83
N VAL A 405 15.81 -30.91 9.61
CA VAL A 405 16.05 -31.78 8.44
C VAL A 405 17.44 -31.59 7.83
N TRP A 406 18.09 -30.46 8.09
CA TRP A 406 19.48 -30.21 7.75
C TRP A 406 20.12 -29.21 8.72
N ALA A 407 21.44 -29.26 8.91
CA ALA A 407 22.20 -28.26 9.64
C ALA A 407 23.56 -28.00 8.96
N SER A 408 24.04 -26.75 9.04
CA SER A 408 25.36 -26.39 8.50
C SER A 408 26.52 -27.13 9.21
N ARG A 409 26.29 -27.62 10.43
CA ARG A 409 27.26 -28.40 11.20
C ARG A 409 26.53 -29.55 11.88
N GLY A 410 26.59 -30.73 11.28
CA GLY A 410 25.91 -31.92 11.79
C GLY A 410 25.82 -33.00 10.73
#